data_AF-A0A151SXV2-F1
#
_entry.id   AF-A0A151SXV2-F1
#
_cell.length_a   1.000
_cell.length_b   1.000
_cell.length_c   1.000
_cell.angle_alpha   90.00
_cell.angle_beta   90.00
_cell.angle_gamma   90.00
#
_symmetry.space_group_name_H-M   'P 1'
#
loop_
_entity.id
_entity.type
_entity.pdbx_description
1 polymer ?
#
loop_
_entity_poly.entity_id
_entity_poly.type
_entity_poly.pdbx_seq_one_letter_code
_entity_poly.pdbx_strand_id
1 'polypeptide(L)'
;MAGEGDTAKKRVVTESLGWLTESSIMPKKHRAIAGVGASSLLELKAELYKSQEDSKKSRELSGPDVEYQRAKNKIATKDTFSAKNRGVDARAHKDKLELKAVSDGSASYAALERKAELYDKLVKGELSDEEDQEKYCVDFFRKGIEHDELPPPPPLPPPSMRDVLRENEDGGGGNDDGDDSLMFSLKPVGPGRVAGAVDSAEHKRNIREVHEEANRARDKASEIKLRRQEQLAAHREKLKQAYLRKKLEQAYRQKDAGATDHI
;
A
#
# COMPACT_ATOMS: atom_id res chain seq x y z
N MET A 1 5.63 -54.23 71.52
CA MET A 1 5.31 -54.76 70.17
C MET A 1 5.24 -53.57 69.23
N ALA A 2 6.02 -53.60 68.16
CA ALA A 2 6.14 -52.59 67.10
C ALA A 2 4.77 -52.20 66.52
N GLY A 3 4.47 -50.96 66.09
CA GLY A 3 5.31 -49.99 65.41
C GLY A 3 4.73 -49.77 64.01
N GLU A 4 3.61 -49.03 63.92
CA GLU A 4 3.01 -48.52 62.68
C GLU A 4 3.98 -47.58 61.95
N GLY A 5 4.02 -47.66 60.62
CA GLY A 5 4.81 -46.74 59.81
C GLY A 5 5.02 -47.19 58.36
N ASP A 6 3.94 -47.40 57.62
CA ASP A 6 3.99 -47.52 56.15
C ASP A 6 4.42 -46.18 55.55
N THR A 7 5.70 -46.07 55.18
CA THR A 7 6.23 -44.92 54.42
C THR A 7 6.26 -45.26 52.93
N ALA A 8 5.17 -44.98 52.24
CA ALA A 8 5.07 -45.06 50.79
C ALA A 8 6.00 -44.04 50.11
N LYS A 9 7.23 -44.46 49.80
CA LYS A 9 8.12 -43.73 48.87
C LYS A 9 7.67 -44.05 47.44
N LYS A 10 6.96 -43.10 46.82
CA LYS A 10 6.62 -43.13 45.38
C LYS A 10 7.93 -43.17 44.57
N ARG A 11 8.28 -44.33 44.03
CA ARG A 11 9.30 -44.43 42.98
C ARG A 11 8.73 -43.80 41.73
N VAL A 12 9.29 -42.67 41.32
CA VAL A 12 9.12 -42.14 39.96
C VAL A 12 9.86 -43.13 39.05
N VAL A 13 9.11 -44.08 38.50
CA VAL A 13 9.58 -44.92 37.40
C VAL A 13 9.64 -44.00 36.20
N THR A 14 10.82 -43.43 35.92
CA THR A 14 11.11 -42.91 34.59
C THR A 14 11.14 -44.13 33.68
N GLU A 15 10.01 -44.40 33.03
CA GLU A 15 9.93 -45.39 31.97
C GLU A 15 11.04 -45.05 30.97
N SER A 16 12.00 -45.96 30.85
CA SER A 16 13.08 -45.86 29.87
C SER A 16 12.44 -45.64 28.50
N LEU A 17 12.69 -44.48 27.90
CA LEU A 17 12.25 -44.14 26.55
C LEU A 17 12.74 -45.23 25.58
N GLY A 18 11.89 -46.23 25.33
CA GLY A 18 12.16 -47.43 24.53
C GLY A 18 12.46 -47.16 23.05
N TRP A 19 12.60 -45.90 22.65
CA TRP A 19 13.04 -45.51 21.31
C TRP A 19 14.53 -45.12 21.27
N LEU A 20 15.19 -44.90 22.41
CA LEU A 20 16.60 -44.48 22.44
C LEU A 20 17.59 -45.64 22.58
N THR A 21 17.16 -46.85 22.95
CA THR A 21 18.09 -47.97 23.26
C THR A 21 17.80 -49.30 22.59
N GLU A 22 16.70 -49.47 21.84
CA GLU A 22 16.39 -50.77 21.19
C GLU A 22 16.91 -50.91 19.75
N SER A 23 17.42 -49.85 19.14
CA SER A 23 18.09 -49.98 17.83
C SER A 23 19.54 -50.44 18.02
N SER A 24 19.72 -51.73 18.26
CA SER A 24 20.98 -52.44 17.97
C SER A 24 21.19 -52.61 16.45
N ILE A 25 20.95 -51.53 15.69
CA ILE A 25 21.40 -51.43 14.31
C ILE A 25 22.58 -50.47 14.37
N MET A 26 23.79 -51.01 14.31
CA MET A 26 24.98 -50.17 14.25
C MET A 26 24.83 -49.18 13.08
N PRO A 27 25.19 -47.90 13.25
CA PRO A 27 25.18 -46.93 12.17
C PRO A 27 25.93 -47.54 10.98
N LYS A 28 25.23 -47.78 9.87
CA LYS A 28 25.85 -48.36 8.67
C LYS A 28 27.01 -47.46 8.27
N LYS A 29 28.21 -48.03 8.17
CA LYS A 29 29.40 -47.31 7.71
C LYS A 29 29.08 -46.65 6.37
N HIS A 30 29.47 -45.40 6.24
CA HIS A 30 29.18 -44.59 5.07
C HIS A 30 29.74 -45.26 3.81
N ARG A 31 28.89 -45.72 2.89
CA ARG A 31 29.36 -46.34 1.64
C ARG A 31 29.79 -45.23 0.68
N ALA A 32 31.03 -45.29 0.20
CA ALA A 32 31.48 -44.38 -0.85
C ALA A 32 30.67 -44.64 -2.12
N ILE A 33 30.11 -43.57 -2.69
CA ILE A 33 29.37 -43.61 -3.95
C ILE A 33 30.41 -43.39 -5.06
N ALA A 34 30.47 -44.29 -6.03
CA ALA A 34 31.41 -44.18 -7.15
C ALA A 34 31.18 -42.85 -7.90
N GLY A 35 32.27 -42.08 -8.08
CA GLY A 35 32.23 -40.78 -8.77
C GLY A 35 31.82 -39.58 -7.90
N VAL A 36 31.52 -39.76 -6.60
CA VAL A 36 31.20 -38.66 -5.69
C VAL A 36 32.29 -38.52 -4.63
N GLY A 37 32.88 -37.32 -4.54
CA GLY A 37 33.88 -37.01 -3.51
C GLY A 37 33.26 -36.88 -2.11
N ALA A 38 34.03 -37.25 -1.07
CA ALA A 38 33.57 -37.16 0.31
C ALA A 38 33.20 -35.73 0.75
N SER A 39 33.88 -34.72 0.20
CA SER A 39 33.58 -33.30 0.43
C SER A 39 32.22 -32.89 -0.16
N SER A 40 31.97 -33.25 -1.42
CA SER A 40 30.69 -32.98 -2.12
C SER A 40 29.50 -33.63 -1.40
N LEU A 41 29.71 -34.81 -0.83
CA LEU A 41 28.66 -35.46 -0.05
C LEU A 41 28.38 -34.76 1.29
N LEU A 42 29.42 -34.31 1.98
CA LEU A 42 29.27 -33.53 3.22
C LEU A 42 28.59 -32.18 2.95
N GLU A 43 28.95 -31.54 1.84
CA GLU A 43 28.33 -30.29 1.38
C GLU A 43 26.84 -30.49 1.07
N LEU A 44 26.50 -31.55 0.32
CA LEU A 44 25.10 -31.92 0.07
C LEU A 44 24.34 -32.20 1.36
N LYS A 45 24.97 -32.89 2.33
CA LYS A 45 24.36 -33.15 3.64
C LYS A 45 24.13 -31.85 4.41
N ALA A 46 25.05 -30.91 4.35
CA ALA A 46 24.90 -29.60 4.98
C ALA A 46 23.76 -28.80 4.34
N GLU A 47 23.65 -28.83 3.01
CA GLU A 47 22.58 -28.13 2.29
C GLU A 47 21.20 -28.75 2.53
N LEU A 48 21.11 -30.08 2.54
CA LEU A 48 19.89 -30.80 2.92
C LEU A 48 19.48 -30.52 4.36
N TYR A 49 20.44 -30.46 5.28
CA TYR A 49 20.17 -30.14 6.68
C TYR A 49 19.68 -28.70 6.84
N LYS A 50 20.32 -27.74 6.15
CA LYS A 50 19.89 -26.33 6.10
C LYS A 50 18.48 -26.19 5.53
N SER A 51 18.18 -26.85 4.41
CA SER A 51 16.84 -26.88 3.81
C SER A 51 15.78 -27.48 4.76
N GLN A 52 16.15 -28.53 5.50
CA GLN A 52 15.27 -29.13 6.49
C GLN A 52 15.03 -28.21 7.70
N GLU A 53 16.05 -27.50 8.17
CA GLU A 53 15.88 -26.51 9.23
C GLU A 53 15.02 -25.33 8.78
N ASP A 54 15.23 -24.81 7.57
CA ASP A 54 14.48 -23.68 7.05
C ASP A 54 13.00 -24.04 6.84
N SER A 55 12.71 -25.28 6.40
CA SER A 55 11.34 -25.78 6.30
C SER A 55 10.70 -26.00 7.67
N LYS A 56 11.43 -26.48 8.68
CA LYS A 56 10.94 -26.58 10.07
C LYS A 56 10.68 -25.19 10.66
N LYS A 57 11.61 -24.25 10.51
CA LYS A 57 11.44 -22.85 10.93
C LYS A 57 10.24 -22.21 10.23
N SER A 58 10.03 -22.47 8.94
CA SER A 58 8.84 -21.98 8.23
C SER A 58 7.53 -22.63 8.74
N ARG A 59 7.58 -23.91 9.15
CA ARG A 59 6.43 -24.62 9.74
C ARG A 59 6.12 -24.05 11.13
N GLU A 60 7.13 -23.76 11.94
CA GLU A 60 7.00 -23.14 13.27
C GLU A 60 6.49 -21.70 13.18
N LEU A 61 6.96 -20.91 12.20
CA LEU A 61 6.46 -19.56 11.92
C LEU A 61 5.02 -19.54 11.39
N SER A 62 4.53 -20.67 10.85
CA SER A 62 3.15 -20.80 10.35
C SER A 62 2.12 -21.18 11.44
N GLY A 63 2.54 -21.22 12.71
CA GLY A 63 1.66 -21.48 13.86
C GLY A 63 1.39 -22.98 14.12
N PRO A 64 1.13 -23.37 15.38
CA PRO A 64 0.98 -24.78 15.80
C PRO A 64 -0.42 -25.37 15.53
N ASP A 65 -1.19 -24.79 14.62
CA ASP A 65 -2.59 -25.20 14.36
C ASP A 65 -2.78 -25.71 12.93
N VAL A 66 -1.94 -26.64 12.49
CA VAL A 66 -2.29 -27.47 11.32
C VAL A 66 -1.72 -28.89 11.49
N GLU A 67 -2.59 -29.74 12.03
CA GLU A 67 -2.82 -31.09 11.49
C GLU A 67 -1.70 -32.11 11.74
N TYR A 68 -1.72 -32.70 12.94
CA TYR A 68 -1.47 -34.14 13.02
C TYR A 68 -2.46 -34.83 12.06
N GLN A 69 -1.92 -35.60 11.11
CA GLN A 69 -2.60 -36.38 10.06
C GLN A 69 -2.90 -35.69 8.72
N ARG A 70 -2.00 -35.90 7.75
CA ARG A 70 -2.46 -36.35 6.43
C ARG A 70 -1.44 -37.28 5.78
N ALA A 71 -1.95 -38.36 5.20
CA ALA A 71 -1.21 -39.36 4.44
C ALA A 71 -0.41 -38.72 3.28
N LYS A 72 0.68 -39.42 2.88
CA LYS A 72 1.56 -39.11 1.75
C LYS A 72 0.82 -38.28 0.68
N ASN A 73 1.24 -37.04 0.49
CA ASN A 73 0.78 -36.22 -0.63
C ASN A 73 1.15 -36.95 -1.92
N LYS A 74 0.19 -37.69 -2.48
CA LYS A 74 0.24 -38.15 -3.86
C LYS A 74 0.47 -36.89 -4.67
N ILE A 75 1.59 -36.88 -5.40
CA ILE A 75 2.00 -35.93 -6.43
C ILE A 75 0.86 -34.95 -6.71
N ALA A 76 0.94 -33.75 -6.13
CA ALA A 76 -0.03 -32.70 -6.40
C ALA A 76 -0.12 -32.59 -7.92
N THR A 77 -1.29 -32.91 -8.48
CA THR A 77 -1.55 -32.79 -9.90
C THR A 77 -1.14 -31.38 -10.27
N LYS A 78 -0.10 -31.26 -11.11
CA LYS A 78 0.41 -29.98 -11.59
C LYS A 78 -0.80 -29.16 -12.01
N ASP A 79 -1.13 -28.14 -11.22
CA ASP A 79 -2.29 -27.30 -11.45
C ASP A 79 -2.13 -26.70 -12.84
N THR A 80 -2.97 -27.10 -13.78
CA THR A 80 -2.91 -26.65 -15.17
C THR A 80 -3.11 -25.14 -15.28
N PHE A 81 -3.67 -24.50 -14.24
CA PHE A 81 -3.81 -23.05 -14.12
C PHE A 81 -2.57 -22.37 -13.50
N SER A 82 -1.65 -23.13 -12.90
CA SER A 82 -0.37 -22.63 -12.38
C SER A 82 0.65 -22.37 -13.50
N ALA A 83 0.43 -22.90 -14.71
CA ALA A 83 1.27 -22.62 -15.87
C ALA A 83 0.99 -21.19 -16.36
N LYS A 84 1.62 -20.21 -15.71
CA LYS A 84 1.56 -18.82 -16.17
C LYS A 84 2.22 -18.71 -17.54
N ASN A 85 1.63 -17.89 -18.41
CA ASN A 85 2.25 -17.52 -19.67
C ASN A 85 3.62 -16.89 -19.40
N ARG A 86 4.68 -17.39 -20.06
CA ARG A 86 6.08 -16.95 -19.84
C ARG A 86 6.28 -15.43 -19.95
N GLY A 87 5.42 -14.73 -20.70
CA GLY A 87 5.46 -13.27 -20.85
C GLY A 87 4.75 -12.47 -19.75
N VAL A 88 3.98 -13.12 -18.87
CA VAL A 88 3.24 -12.44 -17.79
C VAL A 88 4.20 -11.94 -16.72
N ASP A 89 5.17 -12.77 -16.31
CA ASP A 89 6.16 -12.35 -15.30
C ASP A 89 7.08 -11.25 -15.84
N ALA A 90 7.43 -11.31 -17.13
CA ALA A 90 8.21 -10.26 -17.79
C ALA A 90 7.45 -8.91 -17.85
N ARG A 91 6.15 -8.94 -18.18
CA ARG A 91 5.30 -7.75 -18.19
C ARG A 91 5.08 -7.22 -16.78
N ALA A 92 4.74 -8.08 -15.83
CA ALA A 92 4.53 -7.71 -14.44
C ALA A 92 5.80 -7.08 -13.82
N HIS A 93 6.99 -7.57 -14.17
CA HIS A 93 8.24 -6.96 -13.74
C HIS A 93 8.45 -5.57 -14.35
N LYS A 94 8.15 -5.41 -15.64
CA LYS A 94 8.22 -4.11 -16.33
C LYS A 94 7.25 -3.10 -15.72
N ASP A 95 5.99 -3.49 -15.56
CA ASP A 95 4.94 -2.65 -14.95
C ASP A 95 5.33 -2.26 -13.51
N LYS A 96 5.93 -3.17 -12.74
CA LYS A 96 6.43 -2.88 -11.38
C LYS A 96 7.57 -1.86 -11.37
N LEU A 97 8.47 -1.89 -12.36
CA LEU A 97 9.55 -0.91 -12.47
C LEU A 97 9.00 0.47 -12.91
N GLU A 98 8.05 0.49 -13.84
CA GLU A 98 7.41 1.73 -14.29
C GLU A 98 6.60 2.39 -13.16
N LEU A 99 5.80 1.61 -12.43
CA LEU A 99 5.07 2.12 -11.26
C LEU A 99 6.01 2.63 -10.16
N LYS A 100 7.17 1.98 -9.95
CA LYS A 100 8.19 2.48 -9.03
C LYS A 100 8.79 3.80 -9.51
N ALA A 101 9.12 3.93 -10.79
CA ALA A 101 9.65 5.19 -11.33
C ALA A 101 8.63 6.35 -11.21
N VAL A 102 7.34 6.05 -11.34
CA VAL A 102 6.25 7.00 -11.11
C VAL A 102 6.10 7.33 -9.62
N SER A 103 6.19 6.34 -8.71
CA SER A 103 6.07 6.57 -7.26
C SER A 103 7.30 7.27 -6.66
N ASP A 104 8.49 6.95 -7.15
CA ASP A 104 9.76 7.50 -6.68
C ASP A 104 9.93 8.97 -7.10
N GLY A 105 9.07 9.47 -7.99
CA GLY A 105 9.05 10.88 -8.40
C GLY A 105 10.30 11.31 -9.18
N SER A 106 11.20 10.39 -9.50
CA SER A 106 12.49 10.66 -10.16
C SER A 106 12.30 11.34 -11.52
N ALA A 107 11.31 10.90 -12.31
CA ALA A 107 10.98 11.55 -13.59
C ALA A 107 10.46 12.98 -13.40
N SER A 108 9.68 13.21 -12.34
CA SER A 108 9.19 14.55 -11.97
C SER A 108 10.34 15.45 -11.50
N TYR A 109 11.26 14.90 -10.69
CA TYR A 109 12.43 15.61 -10.20
C TYR A 109 13.36 16.01 -11.37
N ALA A 110 13.65 15.09 -12.29
CA ALA A 110 14.44 15.38 -13.48
C ALA A 110 13.76 16.38 -14.43
N ALA A 111 12.42 16.42 -14.46
CA ALA A 111 11.69 17.43 -15.22
C ALA A 111 11.74 18.81 -14.52
N LEU A 112 11.67 18.85 -13.19
CA LEU A 112 11.79 20.07 -12.40
C LEU A 112 13.20 20.65 -12.44
N GLU A 113 14.23 19.80 -12.39
CA GLU A 113 15.63 20.20 -12.52
C GLU A 113 15.90 20.86 -13.88
N ARG A 114 15.46 20.24 -14.99
CA ARG A 114 15.56 20.86 -16.33
C ARG A 114 14.84 22.21 -16.42
N LYS A 115 13.68 22.34 -15.76
CA LYS A 115 12.96 23.62 -15.70
C LYS A 115 13.74 24.65 -14.89
N ALA A 116 14.27 24.27 -13.73
CA ALA A 116 15.06 25.15 -12.87
C ALA A 116 16.33 25.63 -13.58
N GLU A 117 17.06 24.74 -14.26
CA GLU A 117 18.21 25.11 -15.08
C GLU A 117 17.85 26.12 -16.17
N LEU A 118 16.69 25.95 -16.82
CA LEU A 118 16.21 26.90 -17.83
C LEU A 118 15.92 28.27 -17.20
N TYR A 119 15.26 28.30 -16.05
CA TYR A 119 15.02 29.56 -15.33
C TYR A 119 16.31 30.24 -14.88
N ASP A 120 17.27 29.48 -14.35
CA ASP A 120 18.57 30.03 -13.92
C ASP A 120 19.34 30.61 -15.10
N LYS A 121 19.30 29.97 -16.27
CA LYS A 121 19.89 30.49 -17.51
C LYS A 121 19.19 31.75 -18.00
N LEU A 122 17.86 31.80 -17.94
CA LEU A 122 17.07 33.00 -18.27
C LEU A 122 17.42 34.18 -17.35
N VAL A 123 17.55 33.92 -16.04
CA VAL A 123 17.87 34.96 -15.04
C VAL A 123 19.30 35.47 -15.21
N LYS A 124 20.26 34.58 -15.50
CA LYS A 124 21.66 34.94 -15.73
C LYS A 124 21.89 35.61 -17.08
N GLY A 125 20.96 35.49 -18.02
CA GLY A 125 21.14 35.99 -19.39
C GLY A 125 22.20 35.23 -20.18
N GLU A 126 22.50 33.98 -19.81
CA GLU A 126 23.51 33.11 -20.45
C GLU A 126 22.91 32.19 -21.53
N LEU A 127 21.67 32.47 -21.98
CA LEU A 127 21.14 31.77 -23.15
C LEU A 127 22.00 32.18 -24.35
N SER A 128 22.86 31.26 -24.80
CA SER A 128 23.63 31.40 -26.04
C SER A 128 22.70 31.92 -27.13
N ASP A 129 23.06 33.08 -27.68
CA ASP A 129 22.14 33.93 -28.41
C ASP A 129 21.50 33.28 -29.65
N GLU A 130 20.34 33.83 -30.00
CA GLU A 130 19.50 33.61 -31.19
C GLU A 130 18.82 32.23 -31.32
N GLU A 131 19.54 31.11 -31.40
CA GLU A 131 18.93 29.81 -31.75
C GLU A 131 17.98 29.24 -30.66
N ASP A 132 18.37 29.33 -29.38
CA ASP A 132 17.56 28.78 -28.29
C ASP A 132 16.38 29.71 -27.93
N GLN A 133 16.54 31.03 -28.10
CA GLN A 133 15.47 31.99 -27.82
C GLN A 133 14.32 31.84 -28.82
N GLU A 134 14.62 31.73 -30.11
CA GLU A 134 13.61 31.49 -31.16
C GLU A 134 12.80 30.21 -30.93
N LYS A 135 13.46 29.16 -30.41
CA LYS A 135 12.81 27.87 -30.13
C LYS A 135 11.76 27.93 -29.02
N TYR A 136 11.96 28.81 -28.03
CA TYR A 136 11.04 28.97 -26.90
C TYR A 136 10.07 30.14 -27.07
N CYS A 137 10.30 31.02 -28.04
CA CYS A 137 9.37 32.07 -28.43
C CYS A 137 8.23 31.53 -29.30
N VAL A 138 7.02 32.03 -29.05
CA VAL A 138 5.85 31.69 -29.88
C VAL A 138 5.83 32.59 -31.11
N ASP A 139 5.94 32.02 -32.30
CA ASP A 139 5.73 32.74 -33.56
C ASP A 139 4.22 32.89 -33.85
N PHE A 140 3.70 34.08 -33.59
CA PHE A 140 2.28 34.39 -33.81
C PHE A 140 1.89 34.46 -35.29
N PHE A 141 2.84 34.65 -36.21
CA PHE A 141 2.56 34.76 -37.65
C PHE A 141 2.42 33.39 -38.31
N ARG A 142 3.21 32.39 -37.88
CA ARG A 142 3.11 31.01 -38.41
C ARG A 142 1.82 30.31 -38.04
N LYS A 143 1.21 30.67 -36.91
CA LYS A 143 -0.04 30.07 -36.41
C LYS A 143 -1.27 30.32 -37.32
N GLY A 144 -1.18 31.23 -38.29
CA GLY A 144 -2.27 31.53 -39.23
C GLY A 144 -2.19 30.85 -40.60
N ILE A 145 -1.04 30.31 -41.01
CA ILE A 145 -0.79 29.97 -42.43
C ILE A 145 -0.79 28.45 -42.70
N GLU A 146 -0.43 27.61 -41.72
CA GLU A 146 -0.32 26.15 -41.95
C GLU A 146 -1.67 25.38 -41.90
N HIS A 147 -2.82 26.07 -41.86
CA HIS A 147 -4.13 25.42 -41.82
C HIS A 147 -4.84 25.26 -43.18
N ASP A 148 -4.24 25.70 -44.30
CA ASP A 148 -4.93 25.76 -45.60
C ASP A 148 -4.29 24.94 -46.74
N GLU A 149 -3.29 24.10 -46.45
CA GLU A 149 -2.71 23.19 -47.46
C GLU A 149 -3.39 21.81 -47.43
N LEU A 150 -4.71 21.80 -47.63
CA LEU A 150 -5.45 20.61 -48.06
C LEU A 150 -6.08 20.91 -49.43
N PRO A 151 -5.92 20.05 -50.44
CA PRO A 151 -6.46 20.32 -51.77
C PRO A 151 -8.00 20.39 -51.72
N PRO A 152 -8.62 21.33 -52.45
CA PRO A 152 -10.06 21.56 -52.37
C PRO A 152 -10.86 20.34 -52.87
N PRO A 153 -11.95 19.94 -52.17
CA PRO A 153 -12.83 18.88 -52.64
C PRO A 153 -13.57 19.30 -53.91
N PRO A 154 -13.92 18.34 -54.80
CA PRO A 154 -14.55 18.64 -56.10
C PRO A 154 -15.92 19.32 -55.94
N PRO A 155 -16.33 20.16 -56.92
CA PRO A 155 -17.52 20.99 -56.80
C PRO A 155 -18.81 20.16 -56.80
N LEU A 156 -19.64 20.36 -55.78
CA LEU A 156 -21.01 19.83 -55.68
C LEU A 156 -21.99 20.68 -56.51
N PRO A 157 -23.05 20.07 -57.08
CA PRO A 157 -24.00 20.73 -57.99
C PRO A 157 -24.94 21.75 -57.28
N PRO A 158 -25.58 22.66 -58.04
CA PRO A 158 -26.20 23.89 -57.52
C PRO A 158 -27.49 23.70 -56.68
N PRO A 159 -27.88 24.73 -55.90
CA PRO A 159 -28.85 24.61 -54.82
C PRO A 159 -30.29 24.71 -55.33
N SER A 160 -31.12 23.71 -55.03
CA SER A 160 -32.58 23.81 -55.12
C SER A 160 -33.21 23.66 -53.74
N MET A 161 -33.94 24.70 -53.32
CA MET A 161 -34.96 24.73 -52.25
C MET A 161 -34.38 24.61 -50.83
N ARG A 162 -34.10 25.69 -50.09
CA ARG A 162 -35.08 26.61 -49.46
C ARG A 162 -36.39 25.90 -49.13
N ASP A 163 -36.44 25.26 -47.97
CA ASP A 163 -37.69 24.97 -47.28
C ASP A 163 -37.58 25.37 -45.80
N VAL A 164 -38.16 26.54 -45.54
CA VAL A 164 -38.98 26.93 -44.39
C VAL A 164 -38.45 26.63 -42.97
N LEU A 165 -37.89 27.70 -42.40
CA LEU A 165 -38.01 28.08 -40.99
C LEU A 165 -39.45 27.85 -40.49
N ARG A 166 -39.66 26.89 -39.59
CA ARG A 166 -40.90 26.76 -38.82
C ARG A 166 -40.65 27.11 -37.36
N GLU A 167 -40.94 28.36 -37.06
CA GLU A 167 -41.17 28.89 -35.72
C GLU A 167 -42.33 28.13 -35.08
N ASN A 168 -42.18 27.74 -33.82
CA ASN A 168 -43.29 27.69 -32.87
C ASN A 168 -42.74 28.21 -31.53
N GLU A 169 -43.09 29.45 -31.22
CA GLU A 169 -43.09 29.99 -29.86
C GLU A 169 -44.45 29.67 -29.22
N ASP A 170 -44.43 29.09 -28.02
CA ASP A 170 -45.46 29.20 -26.97
C ASP A 170 -44.78 28.72 -25.67
N GLY A 171 -44.23 29.60 -24.81
CA GLY A 171 -44.95 30.37 -23.80
C GLY A 171 -45.22 29.49 -22.56
N GLY A 172 -44.74 29.70 -21.33
CA GLY A 172 -43.91 30.70 -20.65
C GLY A 172 -43.86 30.30 -19.15
N GLY A 173 -42.91 30.81 -18.37
CA GLY A 173 -42.98 30.70 -16.90
C GLY A 173 -41.63 30.69 -16.16
N GLY A 174 -41.13 31.90 -15.87
CA GLY A 174 -40.20 32.32 -14.81
C GLY A 174 -39.31 31.30 -14.06
N ASN A 175 -38.01 31.53 -14.10
CA ASN A 175 -37.37 32.23 -12.97
C ASN A 175 -35.98 32.76 -13.35
N ASP A 176 -35.71 33.92 -12.80
CA ASP A 176 -34.49 34.71 -12.86
C ASP A 176 -33.32 34.05 -12.11
N ASP A 177 -32.11 34.47 -12.51
CA ASP A 177 -30.83 34.38 -11.81
C ASP A 177 -30.07 33.03 -11.70
N GLY A 178 -28.99 32.93 -12.49
CA GLY A 178 -27.78 32.22 -12.07
C GLY A 178 -27.19 31.17 -13.01
N ASP A 179 -27.09 31.46 -14.32
CA ASP A 179 -26.39 30.61 -15.29
C ASP A 179 -25.37 31.45 -16.07
N ASP A 180 -24.16 31.57 -15.51
CA ASP A 180 -22.95 32.00 -16.24
C ASP A 180 -21.93 30.84 -16.29
N SER A 181 -22.41 29.59 -16.45
CA SER A 181 -21.51 28.41 -16.41
C SER A 181 -21.54 27.51 -17.64
N LEU A 182 -22.34 27.84 -18.65
CA LEU A 182 -22.42 27.03 -19.88
C LEU A 182 -21.40 27.41 -20.97
N MET A 183 -20.54 28.42 -20.74
CA MET A 183 -19.60 28.92 -21.77
C MET A 183 -18.24 28.19 -21.81
N PHE A 184 -17.95 27.23 -20.91
CA PHE A 184 -16.62 26.59 -20.83
C PHE A 184 -16.54 25.12 -21.27
N SER A 185 -17.63 24.49 -21.70
CA SER A 185 -17.65 23.06 -22.02
C SER A 185 -17.71 22.70 -23.51
N LEU A 186 -17.43 23.62 -24.43
CA LEU A 186 -17.28 23.29 -25.86
C LEU A 186 -15.87 23.66 -26.35
N LYS A 187 -14.91 22.76 -26.09
CA LYS A 187 -13.66 22.72 -26.87
C LYS A 187 -13.84 21.63 -27.94
N PRO A 188 -13.68 21.92 -29.25
CA PRO A 188 -13.62 20.87 -30.23
C PRO A 188 -12.37 20.03 -29.97
N VAL A 189 -12.58 18.81 -29.49
CA VAL A 189 -11.55 17.79 -29.34
C VAL A 189 -11.13 17.37 -30.75
N GLY A 190 -9.88 17.65 -31.11
CA GLY A 190 -9.29 17.26 -32.39
C GLY A 190 -9.31 15.74 -32.62
N PRO A 191 -9.24 15.30 -33.89
CA PRO A 191 -9.44 13.90 -34.26
C PRO A 191 -8.29 13.04 -33.74
N GLY A 192 -8.62 12.02 -32.91
CA GLY A 192 -7.66 10.97 -32.53
C GLY A 192 -7.65 10.52 -31.07
N ARG A 193 -8.44 11.12 -30.17
CA ARG A 193 -8.61 10.54 -28.82
C ARG A 193 -9.80 9.61 -28.79
N VAL A 194 -9.53 8.31 -28.72
CA VAL A 194 -10.45 7.35 -28.11
C VAL A 194 -10.53 7.70 -26.62
N ALA A 195 -11.37 8.69 -26.31
CA ALA A 195 -11.85 8.88 -24.95
C ALA A 195 -12.78 7.70 -24.69
N GLY A 196 -12.29 6.69 -23.98
CA GLY A 196 -13.20 5.72 -23.35
C GLY A 196 -14.20 6.55 -22.56
N ALA A 197 -15.48 6.49 -22.95
CA ALA A 197 -16.56 7.17 -22.26
C ALA A 197 -16.70 6.54 -20.87
N VAL A 198 -15.84 6.95 -19.93
CA VAL A 198 -16.08 6.71 -18.51
C VAL A 198 -17.37 7.44 -18.22
N ASP A 199 -18.40 6.69 -17.80
CA ASP A 199 -19.71 7.24 -17.54
C ASP A 199 -19.57 8.43 -16.56
N SER A 200 -19.99 9.62 -17.02
CA SER A 200 -19.91 10.85 -16.23
C SER A 200 -20.65 10.69 -14.90
N ALA A 201 -21.69 9.85 -14.85
CA ALA A 201 -22.41 9.55 -13.62
C ALA A 201 -21.58 8.70 -12.65
N GLU A 202 -20.83 7.70 -13.14
CA GLU A 202 -19.89 6.93 -12.32
C GLU A 202 -18.76 7.81 -11.79
N HIS A 203 -18.19 8.66 -12.62
CA HIS A 203 -17.15 9.60 -12.18
C HIS A 203 -17.62 10.52 -11.05
N LYS A 204 -18.83 11.08 -11.17
CA LYS A 204 -19.44 11.91 -10.11
C LYS A 204 -19.76 11.12 -8.84
N ARG A 205 -20.06 9.82 -8.93
CA ARG A 205 -20.25 8.95 -7.76
C ARG A 205 -18.92 8.69 -7.07
N ASN A 206 -17.89 8.33 -7.83
CA ASN A 206 -16.56 8.06 -7.30
C ASN A 206 -15.98 9.28 -6.58
N ILE A 207 -16.14 10.50 -7.14
CA ILE A 207 -15.70 11.73 -6.47
C ILE A 207 -16.43 11.93 -5.13
N ARG A 208 -17.75 11.75 -5.11
CA ARG A 208 -18.54 11.89 -3.87
C ARG A 208 -18.13 10.86 -2.83
N GLU A 209 -17.95 9.61 -3.24
CA GLU A 209 -17.52 8.53 -2.36
C GLU A 209 -16.15 8.80 -1.74
N VAL A 210 -15.17 9.26 -2.54
CA VAL A 210 -13.84 9.64 -2.04
C VAL A 210 -13.93 10.80 -1.04
N HIS A 211 -14.78 11.81 -1.29
CA HIS A 211 -14.99 12.90 -0.34
C HIS A 211 -15.62 12.41 0.97
N GLU A 212 -16.61 11.53 0.89
CA GLU A 212 -17.21 10.91 2.07
C GLU A 212 -16.20 10.06 2.85
N GLU A 213 -15.37 9.28 2.17
CA GLU A 213 -14.31 8.49 2.79
C GLU A 213 -13.28 9.39 3.48
N ALA A 214 -12.84 10.45 2.81
CA ALA A 214 -11.94 11.44 3.40
C ALA A 214 -12.54 12.11 4.64
N ASN A 215 -13.84 12.42 4.62
CA ASN A 215 -14.55 12.98 5.79
C ASN A 215 -14.62 11.96 6.93
N ARG A 216 -15.00 10.71 6.67
CA ARG A 216 -14.99 9.64 7.67
C ARG A 216 -13.61 9.43 8.28
N ALA A 217 -12.54 9.55 7.48
CA ALA A 217 -11.17 9.45 7.97
C ALA A 217 -10.79 10.63 8.88
N ARG A 218 -11.21 11.86 8.54
CA ARG A 218 -11.04 13.04 9.40
C ARG A 218 -11.78 12.89 10.73
N ASP A 219 -13.01 12.38 10.71
CA ASP A 219 -13.83 12.18 11.91
C ASP A 219 -13.23 11.13 12.83
N LYS A 220 -12.76 10.00 12.30
CA LYS A 220 -12.04 8.99 13.10
C LYS A 220 -10.77 9.56 13.72
N ALA A 221 -10.03 10.39 12.97
CA ALA A 221 -8.81 11.02 13.48
C ALA A 221 -9.12 12.04 14.59
N SER A 222 -10.21 12.79 14.49
CA SER A 222 -10.65 13.72 15.53
C SER A 222 -11.13 12.97 16.77
N GLU A 223 -11.86 11.87 16.62
CA GLU A 223 -12.30 10.99 17.70
C GLU A 223 -11.11 10.39 18.48
N ILE A 224 -10.09 9.89 17.77
CA ILE A 224 -8.87 9.36 18.41
C ILE A 224 -8.14 10.45 19.21
N LYS A 225 -8.06 11.67 18.67
CA LYS A 225 -7.45 12.81 19.38
C LYS A 225 -8.24 13.15 20.64
N LEU A 226 -9.57 13.20 20.56
CA LEU A 226 -10.44 13.47 21.69
C LEU A 226 -10.27 12.41 22.78
N ARG A 227 -10.28 11.13 22.41
CA ARG A 227 -10.06 10.02 23.35
C ARG A 227 -8.71 10.12 24.05
N ARG A 228 -7.64 10.48 23.32
CA ARG A 228 -6.31 10.69 23.91
C ARG A 228 -6.32 11.87 24.89
N GLN A 229 -7.00 12.95 24.55
CA GLN A 229 -7.13 14.12 25.41
C GLN A 229 -7.91 13.77 26.70
N GLU A 230 -9.00 13.02 26.60
CA GLU A 230 -9.77 12.53 27.74
C GLU A 230 -8.94 11.63 28.65
N GLN A 231 -8.14 10.73 28.09
CA GLN A 231 -7.23 9.88 28.87
C GLN A 231 -6.19 10.70 29.63
N LEU A 232 -5.61 11.72 28.98
CA LEU A 232 -4.66 12.63 29.62
C LEU A 232 -5.32 13.48 30.71
N ALA A 233 -6.54 13.96 30.48
CA ALA A 233 -7.32 14.70 31.46
C ALA A 233 -7.68 13.83 32.67
N ALA A 234 -8.16 12.61 32.43
CA ALA A 234 -8.44 11.64 33.49
C ALA A 234 -7.19 11.29 34.30
N HIS A 235 -6.04 11.14 33.64
CA HIS A 235 -4.76 10.93 34.30
C HIS A 235 -4.36 12.14 35.16
N ARG A 236 -4.51 13.35 34.63
CA ARG A 236 -4.23 14.60 35.37
C ARG A 236 -5.13 14.73 36.61
N GLU A 237 -6.42 14.44 36.48
CA GLU A 237 -7.36 14.49 37.61
C GLU A 237 -7.02 13.42 38.66
N LYS A 238 -6.66 12.20 38.25
CA LYS A 238 -6.18 11.16 39.18
C LYS A 238 -4.94 11.62 39.95
N LEU A 239 -3.97 12.21 39.26
CA LEU A 239 -2.77 12.75 39.91
C LEU A 239 -3.10 13.89 40.88
N LYS A 240 -4.02 14.78 40.50
CA LYS A 240 -4.49 15.87 41.36
C LYS A 240 -5.17 15.33 42.63
N GLN A 241 -6.04 14.33 42.51
CA GLN A 241 -6.67 13.67 43.65
C GLN A 241 -5.66 12.96 44.54
N ALA A 242 -4.69 12.24 43.98
CA ALA A 242 -3.63 11.58 44.73
C ALA A 242 -2.76 12.60 45.49
N TYR A 243 -2.43 13.73 44.88
CA TYR A 243 -1.71 14.82 45.53
C TYR A 243 -2.47 15.40 46.73
N LEU A 244 -3.77 15.68 46.55
CA LEU A 244 -4.62 16.17 47.64
C LEU A 244 -4.73 15.16 48.79
N ARG A 245 -4.90 13.87 48.49
CA ARG A 245 -4.90 12.80 49.49
C ARG A 245 -3.58 12.74 50.26
N LYS A 246 -2.45 12.81 49.56
CA LYS A 246 -1.12 12.83 50.20
C LYS A 246 -0.92 14.05 51.11
N LYS A 247 -1.42 15.22 50.71
CA LYS A 247 -1.39 16.44 51.53
C LYS A 247 -2.24 16.30 52.79
N LEU A 248 -3.43 15.71 52.69
CA LEU A 248 -4.28 15.43 53.85
C LEU A 248 -3.62 14.43 54.80
N GLU A 249 -3.06 13.35 54.27
CA GLU A 249 -2.33 12.35 55.07
C GLU A 249 -1.15 12.97 55.82
N GLN A 250 -0.38 13.85 55.17
CA GLN A 250 0.68 14.61 55.82
C GLN A 250 0.16 15.48 56.97
N ALA A 251 -0.97 16.17 56.77
CA ALA A 251 -1.58 16.99 57.82
C ALA A 251 -2.10 16.15 59.00
N TYR A 252 -2.67 14.97 58.75
CA TYR A 252 -3.08 14.05 59.80
C TYR A 252 -1.87 13.52 60.59
N ARG A 253 -0.81 13.08 59.90
CA ARG A 253 0.45 12.65 60.55
C ARG A 253 1.08 13.74 61.42
N GLN A 254 1.02 15.00 60.99
CA GLN A 254 1.50 16.14 61.79
C GLN A 254 0.66 16.36 63.05
N LYS A 255 -0.67 16.21 62.96
CA LYS A 255 -1.56 16.30 64.14
C LYS A 255 -1.30 15.15 65.11
N ASP A 256 -1.15 13.93 64.62
CA ASP A 256 -0.90 12.76 65.46
C ASP A 256 0.46 12.89 66.18
N ALA A 257 1.50 13.37 65.50
CA ALA A 257 2.81 13.64 66.11
C ALA A 257 2.77 14.76 67.16
N GLY A 258 1.98 15.82 66.95
CA GLY A 258 1.80 16.88 67.94
C GLY A 258 1.01 16.45 69.18
N ALA A 259 0.15 15.42 69.07
CA ALA A 259 -0.59 14.87 70.20
C ALA A 259 0.27 13.96 71.08
N THR A 260 1.31 13.32 70.54
CA THR A 260 2.24 12.47 71.29
C THR A 260 3.30 13.23 72.07
N ASP A 261 3.57 14.50 71.74
CA ASP A 261 4.57 15.34 72.42
C ASP A 261 4.01 16.12 73.62
N HIS A 262 2.76 15.87 74.04
CA HIS A 262 2.08 16.56 75.16
C HIS A 262 1.65 15.64 76.31
N ILE A 263 2.28 14.47 76.45
CA ILE A 263 2.17 13.56 77.61
C ILE A 263 3.57 13.39 78.22
#